data_AF-A0A6N6KVL9-F1
#
_entry.id   AF-A0A6N6KVL9-F1
#
_cell.length_a   1.000
_cell.length_b   1.000
_cell.length_c   1.000
_cell.angle_alpha   90.00
_cell.angle_beta   90.00
_cell.angle_gamma   90.00
#
_symmetry.space_group_name_H-M   'P 1'
#
loop_
_entity.id
_entity.type
_entity.pdbx_description
1 polymer ?
#
loop_
_entity_poly.entity_id
_entity_poly.type
_entity_poly.pdbx_seq_one_letter_code
_entity_poly.pdbx_strand_id
1 'polypeptide(L)'
;MVERRFPWYLLTGVLIGLVAGFGINTLRNPQQAQPFVEPSTLRSEFRDEYRALVAAAYVANGDLGRAQSRMQLIGDADPAQALASQAQLALAEGGSAEVVRALGLLAGAYGQQPIEIEQASPVPVEEPSVDPGEESDGDPTPTPVSEESSSEEVAESEPTATPILLPTRTPTAIPAASFEVENFQPVCNSSLDQPLLQVFANDANGQAVPGVEIIVTWEGGEDRFYTGLKPEFGLGYADYTMTPGELYTVQLTTSGEPITGIAAPDCEDGDGGRYWGSWQVTFVEP
;
A
#
# COMPACT_ATOMS: atom_id res chain seq x y z
N MET A 1 -5.94 -57.19 -39.02
CA MET A 1 -6.15 -55.81 -38.52
C MET A 1 -6.52 -55.93 -37.06
N VAL A 2 -5.71 -55.38 -36.15
CA VAL A 2 -5.98 -55.46 -34.71
C VAL A 2 -6.84 -54.26 -34.34
N GLU A 3 -8.12 -54.49 -34.07
CA GLU A 3 -9.04 -53.47 -33.59
C GLU A 3 -8.66 -53.06 -32.17
N ARG A 4 -8.19 -51.82 -32.03
CA ARG A 4 -7.97 -51.18 -30.74
C ARG A 4 -9.32 -50.88 -30.11
N ARG A 5 -9.84 -51.80 -29.28
CA ARG A 5 -11.02 -51.55 -28.44
C ARG A 5 -10.64 -50.46 -27.43
N PHE A 6 -11.15 -49.26 -27.65
CA PHE A 6 -10.86 -48.10 -26.80
C PHE A 6 -11.36 -48.38 -25.37
N PRO A 7 -10.52 -48.22 -24.32
CA PRO A 7 -10.83 -48.63 -22.96
C PRO A 7 -11.83 -47.66 -22.30
N TRP A 8 -13.11 -47.83 -22.62
CA TRP A 8 -14.22 -46.96 -22.21
C TRP A 8 -14.38 -46.83 -20.68
N TYR A 9 -13.94 -47.86 -19.94
CA TYR A 9 -13.94 -47.89 -18.48
C TYR A 9 -13.01 -46.85 -17.83
N LEU A 10 -11.94 -46.44 -18.53
CA LEU A 10 -11.09 -45.35 -18.04
C LEU A 10 -11.79 -43.98 -18.16
N LEU A 11 -12.56 -43.79 -19.23
CA LEU A 11 -13.36 -42.57 -19.43
C LEU A 11 -14.44 -42.43 -18.34
N THR A 12 -15.12 -43.53 -18.01
CA THR A 12 -16.14 -43.51 -16.95
C THR A 12 -15.52 -43.25 -15.57
N GLY A 13 -14.33 -43.79 -15.29
CA GLY A 13 -13.62 -43.54 -14.03
C GLY A 13 -13.23 -42.07 -13.87
N VAL A 14 -12.69 -41.45 -14.92
CA VAL A 14 -12.33 -40.02 -14.92
C VAL A 14 -13.57 -39.14 -14.76
N LEU A 15 -14.66 -39.45 -15.46
CA LEU A 15 -15.89 -38.67 -15.37
C LEU A 15 -16.46 -38.67 -13.94
N ILE A 16 -16.51 -39.85 -13.30
CA ILE A 16 -16.99 -39.99 -11.92
C ILE A 16 -16.07 -39.26 -10.94
N GLY A 17 -14.74 -39.38 -11.12
CA GLY A 17 -13.77 -38.68 -10.29
C GLY A 17 -13.88 -37.15 -10.37
N LEU A 18 -14.14 -36.61 -11.57
CA LEU A 18 -14.28 -35.17 -11.79
C LEU A 18 -15.56 -34.63 -11.13
N VAL A 19 -16.67 -35.35 -11.26
CA VAL A 19 -17.94 -34.97 -10.61
C VAL A 19 -17.83 -35.05 -9.09
N ALA A 20 -17.24 -36.13 -8.55
CA ALA A 20 -17.06 -36.29 -7.11
C ALA A 20 -16.08 -35.25 -6.54
N GLY A 21 -14.96 -35.01 -7.23
CA GLY A 21 -13.97 -34.00 -6.83
C GLY A 21 -14.55 -32.59 -6.84
N PHE A 22 -15.33 -32.24 -7.87
CA PHE A 22 -15.99 -30.93 -7.94
C PHE A 22 -17.02 -30.74 -6.82
N GLY A 23 -17.86 -31.75 -6.55
CA GLY A 23 -18.83 -31.70 -5.46
C GLY A 23 -18.18 -31.52 -4.08
N ILE A 24 -17.12 -32.29 -3.79
CA ILE A 24 -16.37 -32.18 -2.53
C ILE A 24 -15.69 -30.80 -2.40
N ASN A 25 -15.11 -30.29 -3.49
CA ASN A 25 -14.47 -28.97 -3.51
C ASN A 25 -15.47 -27.85 -3.18
N THR A 26 -16.65 -27.87 -3.79
CA THR A 26 -17.68 -26.84 -3.55
C THR A 26 -18.28 -26.87 -2.14
N LEU A 27 -18.31 -28.02 -1.48
CA LEU A 27 -18.90 -28.17 -0.15
C LEU A 27 -17.96 -27.69 0.96
N ARG A 28 -16.64 -27.85 0.79
CA ARG A 28 -15.64 -27.37 1.77
C ARG A 28 -15.22 -25.92 1.56
N ASN A 29 -15.23 -25.42 0.33
CA ASN A 29 -14.80 -24.06 -0.01
C ASN A 29 -15.89 -23.31 -0.78
N PRO A 30 -16.88 -22.70 -0.10
CA PRO A 30 -17.70 -21.67 -0.72
C PRO A 30 -16.78 -20.48 -1.04
N GLN A 31 -16.32 -20.38 -2.29
CA GLN A 31 -15.59 -19.20 -2.73
C GLN A 31 -16.54 -18.01 -2.66
N GLN A 32 -16.41 -17.21 -1.61
CA GLN A 32 -16.95 -15.86 -1.59
C GLN A 32 -16.20 -15.13 -2.70
N ALA A 33 -16.86 -14.91 -3.83
CA ALA A 33 -16.40 -13.98 -4.82
C ALA A 33 -16.28 -12.63 -4.10
N GLN A 34 -15.07 -12.27 -3.68
CA GLN A 34 -14.79 -10.95 -3.13
C GLN A 34 -15.17 -9.97 -4.24
N PRO A 35 -16.19 -9.11 -4.07
CA PRO A 35 -16.47 -8.09 -5.06
C PRO A 35 -15.21 -7.26 -5.25
N PHE A 36 -14.95 -6.80 -6.48
CA PHE A 36 -13.87 -5.87 -6.77
C PHE A 36 -13.94 -4.72 -5.75
N VAL A 37 -12.96 -4.64 -4.84
CA VAL A 37 -12.96 -3.69 -3.73
C VAL A 37 -12.45 -2.36 -4.27
N GLU A 38 -13.35 -1.57 -4.86
CA GLU A 38 -13.04 -0.20 -5.25
C GLU A 38 -12.84 0.66 -3.99
N PRO A 39 -11.92 1.64 -3.99
CA PRO A 39 -11.69 2.51 -2.82
C PRO A 39 -12.96 3.25 -2.35
N SER A 40 -13.94 3.43 -3.23
CA SER A 40 -15.28 3.95 -2.92
C SER A 40 -16.08 3.08 -1.93
N THR A 41 -15.77 1.78 -1.84
CA THR A 41 -16.42 0.81 -0.92
C THR A 41 -15.80 0.77 0.47
N LEU A 42 -14.73 1.56 0.71
CA LEU A 42 -14.06 1.64 2.01
C LEU A 42 -15.00 2.19 3.08
N ARG A 43 -14.85 1.67 4.31
CA ARG A 43 -15.49 2.26 5.48
C ARG A 43 -14.97 3.68 5.71
N SER A 44 -15.73 4.51 6.40
CA SER A 44 -15.39 5.93 6.67
C SER A 44 -13.97 6.12 7.19
N GLU A 45 -13.56 5.31 8.16
CA GLU A 45 -12.25 5.38 8.80
C GLU A 45 -11.10 5.14 7.82
N PHE A 46 -11.25 4.19 6.89
CA PHE A 46 -10.23 3.90 5.89
C PHE A 46 -10.22 4.91 4.73
N ARG A 47 -11.34 5.61 4.50
CA ARG A 47 -11.39 6.74 3.56
C ARG A 47 -10.58 7.90 4.10
N ASP A 48 -10.70 8.21 5.39
CA ASP A 48 -9.92 9.26 6.04
C ASP A 48 -8.41 8.96 5.95
N GLU A 49 -8.01 7.72 6.25
CA GLU A 49 -6.60 7.32 6.13
C GLU A 49 -6.08 7.38 4.69
N TYR A 50 -6.87 6.96 3.71
CA TYR A 50 -6.50 7.08 2.30
C TYR A 50 -6.35 8.54 1.87
N ARG A 51 -7.24 9.45 2.30
CA ARG A 51 -7.11 10.89 2.03
C ARG A 51 -5.81 11.46 2.62
N ALA A 52 -5.45 11.05 3.83
CA ALA A 52 -4.19 11.44 4.47
C ALA A 52 -2.97 10.96 3.66
N LEU A 53 -2.99 9.73 3.16
CA LEU A 53 -1.92 9.19 2.31
C LEU A 53 -1.80 9.92 0.97
N VAL A 54 -2.93 10.25 0.33
CA VAL A 54 -2.94 11.03 -0.91
C VAL A 54 -2.39 12.44 -0.66
N ALA A 55 -2.77 13.08 0.44
CA ALA A 55 -2.28 14.39 0.84
C ALA A 55 -0.77 14.38 1.15
N ALA A 56 -0.28 13.38 1.89
CA ALA A 56 1.15 13.22 2.16
C ALA A 56 1.95 13.01 0.86
N ALA A 57 1.45 12.17 -0.05
CA ALA A 57 2.08 11.95 -1.35
C ALA A 57 2.08 13.21 -2.24
N TYR A 58 1.06 14.06 -2.14
CA TYR A 58 1.01 15.35 -2.82
C TYR A 58 2.06 16.31 -2.26
N VAL A 59 2.19 16.43 -0.95
CA VAL A 59 3.23 17.28 -0.34
C VAL A 59 4.64 16.81 -0.71
N ALA A 60 4.85 15.51 -0.84
CA ALA A 60 6.15 14.94 -1.21
C ALA A 60 6.54 15.22 -2.67
N ASN A 61 5.58 15.18 -3.60
CA ASN A 61 5.87 15.17 -5.05
C ASN A 61 5.32 16.39 -5.82
N GLY A 62 4.41 17.17 -5.24
CA GLY A 62 3.73 18.31 -5.87
C GLY A 62 2.77 17.95 -7.00
N ASP A 63 2.52 16.66 -7.26
CA ASP A 63 1.73 16.18 -8.39
C ASP A 63 0.22 16.22 -8.08
N LEU A 64 -0.41 17.35 -8.40
CA LEU A 64 -1.84 17.57 -8.19
C LEU A 64 -2.71 16.67 -9.08
N GLY A 65 -2.32 16.45 -10.34
CA GLY A 65 -3.10 15.62 -11.29
C GLY A 65 -3.20 14.16 -10.83
N ARG A 66 -2.11 13.62 -10.25
CA ARG A 66 -2.11 12.29 -9.64
C ARG A 66 -2.91 12.24 -8.35
N ALA A 67 -2.87 13.29 -7.53
CA ALA A 67 -3.69 13.38 -6.33
C ALA A 67 -5.19 13.42 -6.69
N GLN A 68 -5.56 14.14 -7.75
CA GLN A 68 -6.92 14.18 -8.33
C GLN A 68 -7.42 12.84 -8.80
N SER A 69 -6.62 12.17 -9.61
CA SER A 69 -6.97 10.84 -10.11
C SER A 69 -7.23 9.85 -8.97
N ARG A 70 -6.50 9.97 -7.85
CA ARG A 70 -6.66 9.11 -6.66
C ARG A 70 -7.87 9.47 -5.82
N MET A 71 -8.14 10.75 -5.60
CA MET A 71 -9.33 11.18 -4.85
C MET A 71 -10.63 10.83 -5.58
N GLN A 72 -10.63 10.85 -6.91
CA GLN A 72 -11.77 10.40 -7.72
C GLN A 72 -12.13 8.92 -7.47
N LEU A 73 -11.16 8.07 -7.08
CA LEU A 73 -11.41 6.66 -6.76
C LEU A 73 -12.18 6.48 -5.45
N ILE A 74 -12.07 7.44 -4.52
CA ILE A 74 -12.87 7.46 -3.28
C ILE A 74 -14.30 7.94 -3.53
N GLY A 75 -14.50 8.82 -4.52
CA GLY A 75 -15.81 9.30 -4.92
C GLY A 75 -16.46 10.28 -3.92
N ASP A 76 -15.66 11.09 -3.23
CA ASP A 76 -16.21 12.17 -2.38
C ASP A 76 -16.96 13.19 -3.23
N ALA A 77 -18.15 13.59 -2.77
CA ALA A 77 -18.97 14.60 -3.45
C ALA A 77 -18.28 15.98 -3.50
N ASP A 78 -17.55 16.34 -2.43
CA ASP A 78 -16.69 17.52 -2.37
C ASP A 78 -15.35 17.15 -1.71
N PRO A 79 -14.30 16.86 -2.50
CA PRO A 79 -13.00 16.49 -1.97
C PRO A 79 -12.31 17.63 -1.23
N ALA A 80 -12.54 18.90 -1.61
CA ALA A 80 -11.91 20.05 -0.96
C ALA A 80 -12.46 20.24 0.45
N GLN A 81 -13.79 20.19 0.60
CA GLN A 81 -14.44 20.29 1.90
C GLN A 81 -14.12 19.09 2.80
N ALA A 82 -14.11 17.87 2.24
CA ALA A 82 -13.76 16.67 3.00
C ALA A 82 -12.34 16.77 3.58
N LEU A 83 -11.34 17.15 2.77
CA LEU A 83 -9.96 17.33 3.23
C LEU A 83 -9.83 18.44 4.28
N ALA A 84 -10.53 19.58 4.09
CA ALA A 84 -10.49 20.69 5.04
C ALA A 84 -11.10 20.30 6.40
N SER A 85 -12.25 19.61 6.40
CA SER A 85 -12.90 19.13 7.62
C SER A 85 -12.03 18.11 8.37
N GLN A 86 -11.38 17.19 7.63
CA GLN A 86 -10.49 16.20 8.21
C GLN A 86 -9.24 16.84 8.83
N ALA A 87 -8.67 17.86 8.18
CA ALA A 87 -7.55 18.62 8.75
C ALA A 87 -7.94 19.28 10.09
N GLN A 88 -9.14 19.86 10.16
CA GLN A 88 -9.65 20.51 11.37
C GLN A 88 -9.91 19.52 12.51
N LEU A 89 -10.49 18.36 12.20
CA LEU A 89 -10.70 17.30 13.18
C LEU A 89 -9.36 16.77 13.71
N ALA A 90 -8.40 16.48 12.81
CA ALA A 90 -7.07 16.04 13.21
C ALA A 90 -6.32 17.08 14.07
N LEU A 91 -6.54 18.38 13.82
CA LEU A 91 -6.04 19.46 14.69
C LEU A 91 -6.65 19.42 16.09
N ALA A 92 -7.97 19.26 16.18
CA ALA A 92 -8.70 19.23 17.45
C ALA A 92 -8.34 18.00 18.30
N GLU A 93 -8.07 16.87 17.67
CA GLU A 93 -7.71 15.61 18.32
C GLU A 93 -6.22 15.54 18.72
N GLY A 94 -5.41 16.54 18.35
CA GLY A 94 -3.96 16.52 18.61
C GLY A 94 -3.20 15.53 17.71
N GLY A 95 -3.72 15.27 16.51
CA GLY A 95 -3.10 14.44 15.49
C GLY A 95 -1.79 15.04 14.96
N SER A 96 -1.10 14.29 14.08
CA SER A 96 0.22 14.70 13.60
C SER A 96 0.15 16.01 12.80
N ALA A 97 1.02 16.96 13.14
CA ALA A 97 1.11 18.26 12.47
C ALA A 97 1.45 18.13 10.97
N GLU A 98 2.14 17.05 10.60
CA GLU A 98 2.46 16.73 9.21
C GLU A 98 1.19 16.38 8.41
N VAL A 99 0.34 15.51 8.93
CA VAL A 99 -0.91 15.10 8.26
C VAL A 99 -1.87 16.29 8.17
N VAL A 100 -2.04 17.06 9.24
CA VAL A 100 -2.84 18.29 9.25
C VAL A 100 -2.41 19.24 8.13
N ARG A 101 -1.10 19.51 8.05
CA ARG A 101 -0.53 20.40 7.04
C ARG A 101 -0.74 19.84 5.64
N ALA A 102 -0.53 18.54 5.45
CA ALA A 102 -0.69 17.89 4.16
C ALA A 102 -2.15 17.96 3.66
N LEU A 103 -3.11 17.64 4.52
CA LEU A 103 -4.53 17.74 4.22
C LEU A 103 -4.93 19.18 3.86
N GLY A 104 -4.46 20.17 4.64
CA GLY A 104 -4.73 21.58 4.36
C GLY A 104 -4.14 22.08 3.04
N LEU A 105 -2.91 21.67 2.71
CA LEU A 105 -2.27 22.04 1.44
C LEU A 105 -2.98 21.42 0.23
N LEU A 106 -3.41 20.17 0.34
CA LEU A 106 -4.18 19.53 -0.72
C LEU A 106 -5.57 20.18 -0.85
N ALA A 107 -6.27 20.44 0.26
CA ALA A 107 -7.57 21.13 0.25
C ALA A 107 -7.50 22.50 -0.44
N GLY A 108 -6.46 23.29 -0.15
CA GLY A 108 -6.21 24.55 -0.84
C GLY A 108 -6.04 24.36 -2.35
N ALA A 109 -5.19 23.41 -2.75
CA ALA A 109 -4.91 23.13 -4.16
C ALA A 109 -6.17 22.72 -4.96
N TYR A 110 -7.14 22.04 -4.34
CA TYR A 110 -8.44 21.77 -4.96
C TYR A 110 -9.33 23.01 -5.06
N GLY A 111 -9.35 23.85 -4.02
CA GLY A 111 -10.15 25.09 -4.01
C GLY A 111 -9.69 26.15 -5.03
N GLN A 112 -8.51 26.00 -5.63
CA GLN A 112 -8.00 26.87 -6.71
C GLN A 112 -8.34 26.37 -8.12
N GLN A 113 -8.97 25.20 -8.27
CA GLN A 113 -9.44 24.78 -9.59
C GLN A 113 -10.57 25.73 -10.04
N PRO A 114 -10.52 26.27 -11.27
CA PRO A 114 -11.70 26.86 -11.86
C PRO A 114 -12.79 25.79 -11.83
N ILE A 115 -13.81 26.03 -11.02
CA ILE A 115 -15.05 25.28 -11.08
C ILE A 115 -15.44 25.31 -12.56
N GLU A 116 -15.48 24.17 -13.23
CA GLU A 116 -16.14 24.08 -14.53
C GLU A 116 -17.62 24.25 -14.20
N ILE A 117 -18.05 25.52 -14.19
CA ILE A 117 -19.39 25.94 -13.83
C ILE A 117 -20.31 25.38 -14.91
N GLU A 118 -20.94 24.24 -14.65
CA GLU A 118 -22.20 23.89 -15.31
C GLU A 118 -23.13 25.09 -15.16
N GLN A 119 -23.60 25.54 -16.31
CA GLN A 119 -24.15 26.86 -16.56
C GLN A 119 -25.32 27.22 -15.63
N ALA A 120 -25.16 28.35 -14.96
CA ALA A 120 -26.14 29.35 -14.52
C ALA A 120 -27.63 28.94 -14.37
N SER A 121 -28.14 29.11 -13.15
CA SER A 121 -29.39 29.85 -12.94
C SER A 121 -29.15 30.90 -11.86
N PRO A 122 -29.41 32.20 -12.11
CA PRO A 122 -29.21 33.22 -11.11
C PRO A 122 -30.40 33.18 -10.15
N VAL A 123 -30.15 32.85 -8.89
CA VAL A 123 -31.11 33.10 -7.80
C VAL A 123 -30.88 34.54 -7.32
N PRO A 124 -31.93 35.37 -7.17
CA PRO A 124 -31.78 36.77 -6.81
C PRO A 124 -31.10 36.95 -5.45
N VAL A 125 -30.10 37.83 -5.40
CA VAL A 125 -29.51 38.34 -4.16
C VAL A 125 -30.52 39.29 -3.52
N GLU A 126 -31.03 38.95 -2.34
CA GLU A 126 -31.68 39.92 -1.46
C GLU A 126 -30.61 40.87 -0.89
N GLU A 127 -30.73 42.13 -1.27
CA GLU A 127 -29.96 43.27 -0.81
C GLU A 127 -30.43 43.68 0.60
N PRO A 128 -29.59 43.69 1.65
CA PRO A 128 -29.94 44.42 2.86
C PRO A 128 -29.64 45.92 2.62
N SER A 129 -30.73 46.65 2.38
CA SER A 129 -30.82 48.10 2.43
C SER A 129 -30.31 48.67 3.75
N VAL A 130 -29.33 49.57 3.70
CA VAL A 130 -29.08 50.57 4.76
C VAL A 130 -28.79 51.92 4.11
N ASP A 131 -29.77 52.83 4.25
CA ASP A 131 -29.76 54.25 3.88
C ASP A 131 -29.61 55.09 5.20
N PRO A 132 -29.43 56.43 5.20
CA PRO A 132 -28.14 57.10 5.42
C PRO A 132 -28.21 58.18 6.53
N GLY A 133 -27.08 58.83 6.83
CA GLY A 133 -26.98 60.05 7.65
C GLY A 133 -25.89 59.93 8.73
N GLU A 134 -25.00 60.90 8.97
CA GLU A 134 -24.83 62.28 8.46
C GLU A 134 -23.44 62.77 8.95
N GLU A 135 -22.71 63.51 8.10
CA GLU A 135 -21.68 64.56 8.39
C GLU A 135 -20.38 64.21 9.17
N SER A 136 -19.19 64.77 8.90
CA SER A 136 -18.82 66.00 8.19
C SER A 136 -17.31 66.03 7.79
N ASP A 137 -17.10 66.59 6.59
CA ASP A 137 -16.01 67.43 6.06
C ASP A 137 -14.54 66.98 5.93
N GLY A 138 -14.04 67.09 4.69
CA GLY A 138 -12.64 67.36 4.43
C GLY A 138 -12.10 67.06 3.02
N ASP A 139 -12.76 67.48 1.93
CA ASP A 139 -12.13 67.69 0.60
C ASP A 139 -11.67 69.17 0.50
N PRO A 140 -10.64 69.55 -0.28
CA PRO A 140 -10.84 69.68 -1.72
C PRO A 140 -9.73 69.08 -2.60
N THR A 141 -10.18 68.41 -3.65
CA THR A 141 -9.53 68.09 -4.92
C THR A 141 -8.96 69.35 -5.61
N PRO A 142 -7.95 69.21 -6.50
CA PRO A 142 -8.26 69.31 -7.93
C PRO A 142 -7.50 68.31 -8.82
N THR A 143 -8.27 67.64 -9.68
CA THR A 143 -7.87 66.93 -10.91
C THR A 143 -7.28 67.90 -11.94
N PRO A 144 -6.37 67.45 -12.82
CA PRO A 144 -6.76 67.39 -14.23
C PRO A 144 -6.31 66.12 -14.98
N VAL A 145 -7.28 65.55 -15.69
CA VAL A 145 -7.30 64.88 -17.00
C VAL A 145 -5.98 64.78 -17.80
N SER A 146 -5.66 63.57 -18.29
CA SER A 146 -5.38 63.29 -19.72
C SER A 146 -5.30 61.79 -19.98
N GLU A 147 -6.16 61.32 -20.89
CA GLU A 147 -5.97 60.11 -21.68
C GLU A 147 -4.85 60.36 -22.70
N GLU A 148 -3.90 59.42 -22.84
CA GLU A 148 -3.22 59.25 -24.12
C GLU A 148 -2.88 57.79 -24.36
N SER A 149 -3.13 57.38 -25.60
CA SER A 149 -3.04 56.05 -26.15
C SER A 149 -1.70 55.85 -26.86
N SER A 150 -1.26 54.59 -26.93
CA SER A 150 -0.32 54.05 -27.93
C SER A 150 1.19 54.30 -27.71
N SER A 151 1.96 53.21 -27.54
CA SER A 151 2.79 52.68 -28.63
C SER A 151 3.37 51.32 -28.27
N GLU A 152 3.29 50.38 -29.22
CA GLU A 152 4.01 49.11 -29.24
C GLU A 152 5.54 49.36 -29.18
N GLU A 153 6.25 48.56 -28.38
CA GLU A 153 7.66 48.26 -28.65
C GLU A 153 7.90 46.75 -28.56
N VAL A 154 8.37 46.24 -29.68
CA VAL A 154 8.73 44.86 -29.99
C VAL A 154 10.18 44.64 -29.55
N ALA A 155 10.40 43.54 -28.84
CA ALA A 155 11.54 42.62 -28.88
C ALA A 155 12.07 42.26 -27.48
N GLU A 156 11.90 41.01 -27.07
CA GLU A 156 13.03 40.12 -26.78
C GLU A 156 12.50 38.68 -26.73
N SER A 157 13.00 37.83 -27.62
CA SER A 157 12.68 36.41 -27.65
C SER A 157 13.33 35.69 -26.46
N GLU A 158 12.54 35.33 -25.45
CA GLU A 158 12.97 34.38 -24.41
C GLU A 158 13.23 33.00 -25.05
N PRO A 159 14.39 32.37 -24.78
CA PRO A 159 14.63 31.02 -25.26
C PRO A 159 13.67 30.06 -24.57
N THR A 160 12.93 29.32 -25.37
CA THR A 160 12.14 28.15 -24.96
C THR A 160 13.00 27.23 -24.09
N ALA A 161 12.70 27.21 -22.79
CA ALA A 161 13.29 26.25 -21.86
C ALA A 161 12.92 24.84 -22.34
N THR A 162 13.89 24.15 -22.94
CA THR A 162 13.78 22.72 -23.22
C THR A 162 13.68 22.01 -21.86
N PRO A 163 12.68 21.15 -21.61
CA PRO A 163 12.62 20.42 -20.36
C PRO A 163 13.85 19.51 -20.27
N ILE A 164 14.79 19.87 -19.38
CA ILE A 164 15.90 19.01 -19.01
C ILE A 164 15.26 17.84 -18.25
N LEU A 165 15.35 16.63 -18.83
CA LEU A 165 14.97 15.41 -18.12
C LEU A 165 15.82 15.32 -16.86
N LEU A 166 15.20 15.60 -15.71
CA LEU A 166 15.81 15.37 -14.42
C LEU A 166 16.14 13.87 -14.34
N PRO A 167 17.35 13.45 -13.90
CA PRO A 167 17.62 12.03 -13.73
C PRO A 167 16.58 11.47 -12.76
N THR A 168 15.67 10.65 -13.27
CA THR A 168 14.82 9.81 -12.44
C THR A 168 15.75 9.04 -11.53
N ARG A 169 15.57 9.14 -10.21
CA ARG A 169 16.26 8.26 -9.26
C ARG A 169 15.89 6.83 -9.65
N THR A 170 16.73 6.19 -10.45
CA THR A 170 16.72 4.74 -10.56
C THR A 170 16.87 4.25 -9.12
N PRO A 171 15.96 3.39 -8.61
CA PRO A 171 16.19 2.78 -7.30
C PRO A 171 17.56 2.12 -7.38
N THR A 172 18.53 2.69 -6.65
CA THR A 172 19.84 2.06 -6.48
C THR A 172 19.53 0.71 -5.87
N ALA A 173 19.88 -0.37 -6.58
CA ALA A 173 19.82 -1.71 -6.01
C ALA A 173 20.54 -1.65 -4.67
N ILE A 174 19.81 -1.85 -3.58
CA ILE A 174 20.41 -2.00 -2.26
C ILE A 174 21.35 -3.20 -2.41
N PRO A 175 22.65 -3.05 -2.10
CA PRO A 175 23.56 -4.20 -2.09
C PRO A 175 22.91 -5.31 -1.30
N ALA A 176 22.88 -6.53 -1.84
CA ALA A 176 22.33 -7.66 -1.11
C ALA A 176 23.14 -7.81 0.19
N ALA A 177 22.54 -7.43 1.30
CA ALA A 177 23.08 -7.62 2.63
C ALA A 177 23.39 -9.11 2.78
N SER A 178 24.65 -9.43 3.11
CA SER A 178 25.08 -10.81 3.32
C SER A 178 24.66 -11.22 4.73
N PHE A 179 23.55 -11.92 4.86
CA PHE A 179 23.09 -12.40 6.16
C PHE A 179 23.82 -13.68 6.59
N GLU A 180 24.27 -13.72 7.84
CA GLU A 180 24.84 -14.91 8.49
C GLU A 180 23.84 -15.50 9.49
N VAL A 181 23.89 -16.82 9.68
CA VAL A 181 23.03 -17.53 10.64
C VAL A 181 23.58 -17.31 12.04
N GLU A 182 22.91 -16.50 12.85
CA GLU A 182 23.28 -16.30 14.25
C GLU A 182 22.72 -17.43 15.13
N ASN A 183 21.48 -17.83 14.88
CA ASN A 183 20.78 -18.79 15.74
C ASN A 183 19.89 -19.74 14.92
N PHE A 184 19.93 -21.04 15.22
CA PHE A 184 19.09 -22.07 14.60
C PHE A 184 18.73 -23.13 15.64
N GLN A 185 17.47 -23.16 16.10
CA GLN A 185 17.03 -24.02 17.21
C GLN A 185 15.63 -24.59 16.98
N PRO A 186 15.36 -25.81 17.47
CA PRO A 186 14.02 -26.38 17.40
C PRO A 186 13.12 -25.73 18.46
N VAL A 187 11.86 -25.46 18.08
CA VAL A 187 10.81 -24.93 18.93
C VAL A 187 9.72 -25.99 19.09
N CYS A 188 9.75 -26.69 20.22
CA CYS A 188 8.75 -27.68 20.60
C CYS A 188 7.64 -27.00 21.41
N ASN A 189 6.63 -26.45 20.71
CA ASN A 189 5.44 -25.86 21.32
C ASN A 189 4.18 -26.59 20.84
N SER A 190 3.52 -27.32 21.75
CA SER A 190 2.31 -28.08 21.47
C SER A 190 1.07 -27.22 21.19
N SER A 191 1.14 -25.91 21.41
CA SER A 191 0.05 -24.97 21.09
C SER A 191 0.03 -24.55 19.62
N LEU A 192 1.04 -24.93 18.84
CA LEU A 192 1.08 -24.68 17.40
C LEU A 192 0.43 -25.87 16.68
N ASP A 193 -0.63 -25.62 15.93
CA ASP A 193 -1.36 -26.67 15.18
C ASP A 193 -0.54 -27.24 14.00
N GLN A 194 0.49 -26.52 13.54
CA GLN A 194 1.29 -26.85 12.37
C GLN A 194 2.79 -26.56 12.63
N PRO A 195 3.72 -27.36 12.09
CA PRO A 195 5.14 -27.09 12.19
C PRO A 195 5.52 -25.90 11.30
N LEU A 196 6.16 -24.90 11.87
CA LEU A 196 6.57 -23.68 11.18
C LEU A 196 8.09 -23.58 11.10
N LEU A 197 8.58 -23.04 10.02
CA LEU A 197 9.91 -22.47 9.93
C LEU A 197 9.78 -20.97 10.20
N GLN A 198 10.19 -20.52 11.38
CA GLN A 198 10.14 -19.12 11.81
C GLN A 198 11.49 -18.48 11.52
N VAL A 199 11.47 -17.39 10.76
CA VAL A 199 12.67 -16.67 10.33
C VAL A 199 12.64 -15.25 10.89
N PHE A 200 13.73 -14.85 11.52
CA PHE A 200 13.97 -13.50 12.00
C PHE A 200 15.18 -12.92 11.29
N ALA A 201 15.03 -11.78 10.61
CA ALA A 201 16.12 -11.06 9.98
C ALA A 201 16.39 -9.76 10.75
N ASN A 202 17.61 -9.62 11.26
CA ASN A 202 18.08 -8.47 12.01
C ASN A 202 19.32 -7.86 11.36
N ASP A 203 19.56 -6.58 11.60
CA ASP A 203 20.80 -5.89 11.24
C ASP A 203 21.91 -6.08 12.31
N ALA A 204 23.09 -5.53 12.05
CA ALA A 204 24.24 -5.56 12.98
C ALA A 204 23.95 -4.90 14.35
N ASN A 205 22.89 -4.09 14.46
CA ASN A 205 22.43 -3.46 15.69
C ASN A 205 21.34 -4.29 16.41
N GLY A 206 20.99 -5.47 15.88
CA GLY A 206 19.92 -6.31 16.38
C GLY A 206 18.52 -5.78 16.08
N GLN A 207 18.40 -4.80 15.18
CA GLN A 207 17.13 -4.22 14.78
C GLN A 207 16.53 -5.00 13.60
N ALA A 208 15.23 -5.24 13.68
CA ALA A 208 14.54 -6.11 12.75
C ALA A 208 14.42 -5.46 11.35
N VAL A 209 14.80 -6.19 10.31
CA VAL A 209 14.85 -5.71 8.92
C VAL A 209 13.64 -6.22 8.12
N PRO A 210 12.68 -5.37 7.75
CA PRO A 210 11.56 -5.75 6.90
C PRO A 210 11.95 -5.86 5.42
N GLY A 211 11.20 -6.66 4.67
CA GLY A 211 11.33 -6.78 3.21
C GLY A 211 12.49 -7.65 2.74
N VAL A 212 13.11 -8.44 3.62
CA VAL A 212 14.15 -9.41 3.25
C VAL A 212 13.48 -10.61 2.56
N GLU A 213 13.96 -10.97 1.37
CA GLU A 213 13.50 -12.16 0.64
C GLU A 213 14.11 -13.42 1.23
N ILE A 214 13.27 -14.42 1.51
CA ILE A 214 13.66 -15.75 1.93
C ILE A 214 13.19 -16.75 0.90
N ILE A 215 14.12 -17.61 0.51
CA ILE A 215 13.91 -18.66 -0.47
C ILE A 215 13.95 -19.99 0.29
N VAL A 216 12.88 -20.78 0.17
CA VAL A 216 12.82 -22.14 0.71
C VAL A 216 12.70 -23.12 -0.45
N THR A 217 13.64 -24.05 -0.55
CA THR A 217 13.70 -25.05 -1.63
C THR A 217 13.55 -26.45 -1.05
N TRP A 218 12.78 -27.29 -1.73
CA TRP A 218 12.60 -28.72 -1.41
C TRP A 218 12.62 -29.55 -2.71
N GLU A 219 12.51 -30.87 -2.61
CA GLU A 219 12.59 -31.77 -3.78
C GLU A 219 11.56 -31.44 -4.88
N GLY A 220 10.39 -30.94 -4.48
CA GLY A 220 9.26 -30.67 -5.36
C GLY A 220 9.17 -29.23 -5.89
N GLY A 221 10.04 -28.31 -5.46
CA GLY A 221 9.96 -26.90 -5.86
C GLY A 221 10.68 -25.92 -4.95
N GLU A 222 10.31 -24.65 -5.10
CA GLU A 222 10.80 -23.53 -4.31
C GLU A 222 9.63 -22.59 -4.00
N ASP A 223 9.65 -21.97 -2.84
CA ASP A 223 8.75 -20.89 -2.45
C ASP A 223 9.56 -19.67 -1.96
N ARG A 224 8.96 -18.49 -2.08
CA ARG A 224 9.56 -17.20 -1.75
C ARG A 224 8.63 -16.41 -0.87
N PHE A 225 9.15 -15.97 0.26
CA PHE A 225 8.42 -15.17 1.23
C PHE A 225 9.29 -14.05 1.78
N TYR A 226 8.68 -13.08 2.46
CA TYR A 226 9.36 -11.83 2.85
C TYR A 226 9.14 -11.50 4.33
N THR A 227 10.15 -10.93 4.98
CA THR A 227 10.04 -10.42 6.36
C THR A 227 9.18 -9.17 6.43
N GLY A 228 8.50 -8.98 7.56
CA GLY A 228 7.72 -7.77 7.86
C GLY A 228 6.29 -7.77 7.31
N LEU A 229 5.86 -8.88 6.69
CA LEU A 229 4.46 -9.06 6.24
C LEU A 229 3.51 -9.46 7.38
N LYS A 230 4.04 -9.74 8.57
CA LYS A 230 3.28 -10.05 9.79
C LYS A 230 3.76 -9.16 10.95
N PRO A 231 3.36 -7.88 11.00
CA PRO A 231 3.87 -6.91 11.97
C PRO A 231 3.60 -7.31 13.43
N GLU A 232 2.60 -8.15 13.68
CA GLU A 232 2.26 -8.68 15.01
C GLU A 232 3.38 -9.57 15.61
N PHE A 233 4.27 -10.12 14.81
CA PHE A 233 5.44 -10.91 15.25
C PHE A 233 6.78 -10.14 15.11
N GLY A 234 6.72 -8.89 14.63
CA GLY A 234 7.88 -8.02 14.44
C GLY A 234 8.19 -7.73 12.96
N LEU A 235 8.86 -6.60 12.71
CA LEU A 235 9.15 -6.13 11.35
C LEU A 235 10.15 -7.02 10.59
N GLY A 236 10.95 -7.80 11.28
CA GLY A 236 11.91 -8.74 10.69
C GLY A 236 11.43 -10.18 10.69
N TYR A 237 10.16 -10.44 10.97
CA TYR A 237 9.62 -11.80 11.05
C TYR A 237 9.03 -12.27 9.72
N ALA A 238 9.25 -13.55 9.42
CA ALA A 238 8.51 -14.32 8.43
C ALA A 238 8.34 -15.77 8.88
N ASP A 239 7.36 -16.48 8.32
CA ASP A 239 7.23 -17.92 8.51
C ASP A 239 6.85 -18.66 7.25
N TYR A 240 7.14 -19.96 7.27
CA TYR A 240 6.73 -20.93 6.27
C TYR A 240 6.20 -22.18 6.97
N THR A 241 5.09 -22.73 6.48
CA THR A 241 4.52 -23.96 7.02
C THR A 241 5.23 -25.17 6.44
N MET A 242 5.85 -25.97 7.30
CA MET A 242 6.62 -27.15 6.90
C MET A 242 5.70 -28.37 6.71
N THR A 243 6.04 -29.23 5.76
CA THR A 243 5.43 -30.55 5.61
C THR A 243 6.30 -31.60 6.32
N PRO A 244 5.74 -32.42 7.23
CA PRO A 244 6.50 -33.49 7.88
C PRO A 244 7.08 -34.49 6.89
N GLY A 245 8.35 -34.86 7.08
CA GLY A 245 9.06 -35.82 6.23
C GLY A 245 9.72 -35.21 4.98
N GLU A 246 9.57 -33.91 4.75
CA GLU A 246 10.24 -33.19 3.67
C GLU A 246 11.51 -32.48 4.17
N LEU A 247 12.51 -32.39 3.29
CA LEU A 247 13.78 -31.72 3.57
C LEU A 247 13.84 -30.39 2.83
N TYR A 248 14.08 -29.33 3.59
CA TYR A 248 14.13 -27.97 3.11
C TYR A 248 15.57 -27.44 3.12
N THR A 249 15.84 -26.56 2.17
CA THR A 249 16.99 -25.66 2.16
C THR A 249 16.47 -24.23 2.27
N VAL A 250 17.02 -23.45 3.19
CA VAL A 250 16.58 -22.07 3.45
C VAL A 250 17.73 -21.13 3.18
N GLN A 251 17.48 -20.07 2.41
CA GLN A 251 18.47 -19.07 2.05
C GLN A 251 17.85 -17.67 2.13
N LEU A 252 18.58 -16.71 2.70
CA LEU A 252 18.21 -15.29 2.64
C LEU A 252 18.80 -14.66 1.39
N THR A 253 17.94 -14.16 0.51
CA THR A 253 18.30 -13.66 -0.83
C THR A 253 19.10 -14.69 -1.66
N THR A 254 19.41 -14.38 -2.91
CA THR A 254 20.23 -15.29 -3.74
C THR A 254 21.70 -15.36 -3.28
N SER A 255 22.14 -14.45 -2.42
CA SER A 255 23.54 -14.33 -1.96
C SER A 255 23.82 -14.77 -0.52
N GLY A 256 22.80 -15.14 0.27
CA GLY A 256 22.99 -15.59 1.64
C GLY A 256 23.53 -17.02 1.75
N GLU A 257 24.02 -17.40 2.93
CA GLU A 257 24.44 -18.79 3.18
C GLU A 257 23.21 -19.72 3.29
N PRO A 258 23.14 -20.80 2.49
CA PRO A 258 22.01 -21.72 2.55
C PRO A 258 22.15 -22.70 3.72
N ILE A 259 21.10 -22.84 4.53
CA ILE A 259 20.98 -23.90 5.53
C ILE A 259 20.25 -25.07 4.88
N THR A 260 20.93 -26.20 4.72
CA THR A 260 20.39 -27.39 4.05
C THR A 260 19.94 -28.46 5.03
N GLY A 261 18.96 -29.28 4.64
CA GLY A 261 18.60 -30.50 5.38
C GLY A 261 17.67 -30.25 6.58
N ILE A 262 16.88 -29.18 6.52
CA ILE A 262 15.93 -28.81 7.57
C ILE A 262 14.67 -29.65 7.40
N ALA A 263 14.28 -30.43 8.41
CA ALA A 263 13.01 -31.16 8.45
C ALA A 263 12.24 -30.80 9.72
N ALA A 264 10.91 -30.92 9.70
CA ALA A 264 10.10 -30.66 10.89
C ALA A 264 10.59 -31.53 12.07
N PRO A 265 10.96 -30.95 13.22
CA PRO A 265 11.50 -31.71 14.34
C PRO A 265 10.40 -32.56 14.98
N ASP A 266 10.77 -33.78 15.40
CA ASP A 266 9.90 -34.68 16.15
C ASP A 266 10.03 -34.33 17.64
N CYS A 267 9.00 -33.72 18.21
CA CYS A 267 8.94 -33.29 19.59
C CYS A 267 8.06 -34.23 20.42
N GLU A 268 8.40 -34.38 21.69
CA GLU A 268 7.61 -35.14 22.67
C GLU A 268 7.07 -34.18 23.74
N ASP A 269 5.80 -34.29 24.09
CA ASP A 269 5.19 -33.54 25.19
C ASP A 269 5.46 -34.20 26.55
N GLY A 270 5.05 -33.53 27.64
CA GLY A 270 5.24 -34.05 28.99
C GLY A 270 4.47 -35.34 29.30
N ASP A 271 3.50 -35.70 28.47
CA ASP A 271 2.66 -36.90 28.61
C ASP A 271 3.12 -38.05 27.67
N GLY A 272 4.20 -37.84 26.90
CA GLY A 272 4.76 -38.81 25.94
C GLY A 272 4.10 -38.80 24.57
N GLY A 273 3.25 -37.81 24.27
CA GLY A 273 2.65 -37.57 22.97
C GLY A 273 3.67 -36.98 21.99
N ARG A 274 3.78 -37.57 20.80
CA ARG A 274 4.67 -37.08 19.74
C ARG A 274 3.94 -36.13 18.82
N TYR A 275 4.58 -35.00 18.50
CA TYR A 275 4.06 -33.98 17.61
C TYR A 275 5.18 -33.34 16.80
N TRP A 276 4.83 -32.69 15.69
CA TRP A 276 5.80 -31.98 14.86
C TRP A 276 6.03 -30.58 15.41
N GLY A 277 7.28 -30.28 15.77
CA GLY A 277 7.69 -28.97 16.24
C GLY A 277 8.01 -28.01 15.10
N SER A 278 8.42 -26.81 15.47
CA SER A 278 8.83 -25.74 14.56
C SER A 278 10.34 -25.52 14.63
N TRP A 279 10.91 -24.76 13.70
CA TRP A 279 12.27 -24.22 13.78
C TRP A 279 12.20 -22.73 13.99
N GLN A 280 13.14 -22.19 14.77
CA GLN A 280 13.42 -20.76 14.83
C GLN A 280 14.82 -20.51 14.30
N VAL A 281 14.92 -19.61 13.32
CA VAL A 281 16.16 -19.20 12.68
C VAL A 281 16.31 -17.69 12.78
N THR A 282 17.44 -17.23 13.30
CA THR A 282 17.79 -15.82 13.35
C THR A 282 18.98 -15.57 12.44
N PHE A 283 18.81 -14.64 11.52
CA PHE A 283 19.82 -14.15 10.61
C PHE A 283 20.22 -12.73 10.98
N VAL A 284 21.51 -12.43 10.91
CA VAL A 284 22.08 -11.12 11.23
C VAL A 284 22.93 -10.63 10.06
N GLU A 285 22.79 -9.35 9.70
CA GLU A 285 23.72 -8.67 8.81
C GLU A 285 25.01 -8.31 9.58
N PRO A 286 26.21 -8.70 9.10
CA PRO A 286 27.49 -8.49 9.78
C PRO A 286 27.97 -7.03 9.76
#